data_AF-A0A7C5X7X1-F1
#
_entry.id   AF-A0A7C5X7X1-F1
#
_cell.length_a   1.000
_cell.length_b   1.000
_cell.length_c   1.000
_cell.angle_alpha   90.00
_cell.angle_beta   90.00
_cell.angle_gamma   90.00
#
_symmetry.space_group_name_H-M   'P 1'
#
loop_
_entity.id
_entity.type
_entity.pdbx_description
1 polymer ?
#
loop_
_entity_poly.entity_id
_entity_poly.type
_entity_poly.pdbx_seq_one_letter_code
_entity_poly.pdbx_strand_id
1 'polypeptide(L)'
;MRILIEAFSAAAAGAALVHAYLYVPLLFWPLVSLSASAVVLAALSPLAISRRMTFLAHAQGHSILTAALAAAVPTAVATQSLTPPLFYLFTLLFVILLNLLVLAAERLGFRKDVATGVVMSFQLTAAVALLYVIRYLYATALDPLSLITGEYVLVTWRDAAAQLPLLLLAAVFPLAYGIRYLYAAVDELFAEAVGVKVKTLDRLFLISMSLAVAGSVYALG
;
A
#
# COMPACT_ATOMS: atom_id res chain seq x y z
N MET A 1 -21.79 -12.34 -18.35
CA MET A 1 -21.93 -11.17 -17.44
C MET A 1 -20.58 -10.60 -17.00
N ARG A 2 -19.60 -11.41 -16.53
CA ARG A 2 -18.27 -10.92 -16.08
C ARG A 2 -17.49 -10.09 -17.12
N ILE A 3 -17.41 -10.58 -18.37
CA ILE A 3 -16.69 -9.91 -19.46
C ILE A 3 -17.24 -8.50 -19.76
N LEU A 4 -18.55 -8.29 -19.56
CA LEU A 4 -19.19 -6.99 -19.80
C LEU A 4 -18.81 -5.96 -18.73
N ILE A 5 -18.66 -6.39 -17.47
CA ILE A 5 -18.29 -5.50 -16.36
C ILE A 5 -16.82 -5.07 -16.49
N GLU A 6 -15.92 -6.00 -16.82
CA GLU A 6 -14.50 -5.71 -17.03
C GLU A 6 -14.27 -4.81 -18.25
N ALA A 7 -14.96 -5.09 -19.37
CA ALA A 7 -14.88 -4.24 -20.55
C ALA A 7 -15.46 -2.85 -20.29
N PHE A 8 -16.57 -2.75 -19.56
CA PHE A 8 -17.17 -1.46 -19.19
C PHE A 8 -16.27 -0.67 -18.25
N SER A 9 -15.69 -1.30 -17.22
CA SER A 9 -14.79 -0.61 -16.29
C SER A 9 -13.51 -0.13 -16.98
N ALA A 10 -12.93 -0.95 -17.88
CA ALA A 10 -11.80 -0.55 -18.70
C ALA A 10 -12.15 0.61 -19.63
N ALA A 11 -13.32 0.57 -20.28
CA ALA A 11 -13.79 1.65 -21.15
C ALA A 11 -14.04 2.95 -20.37
N ALA A 12 -14.65 2.86 -19.18
CA ALA A 12 -14.90 4.01 -18.30
C ALA A 12 -13.58 4.62 -17.79
N ALA A 13 -12.63 3.79 -17.37
CA ALA A 13 -11.30 4.24 -16.96
C ALA A 13 -10.54 4.90 -18.13
N GLY A 14 -10.59 4.29 -19.31
CA GLY A 14 -10.01 4.87 -20.53
C GLY A 14 -10.64 6.21 -20.90
N ALA A 15 -11.97 6.32 -20.84
CA ALA A 15 -12.69 7.56 -21.08
C ALA A 15 -12.32 8.65 -20.07
N ALA A 16 -12.18 8.31 -18.78
CA ALA A 16 -11.75 9.24 -17.74
C ALA A 16 -10.33 9.75 -17.98
N LEU A 17 -9.40 8.86 -18.38
CA LEU A 17 -8.03 9.24 -18.72
C LEU A 17 -7.96 10.13 -19.96
N VAL A 18 -8.72 9.81 -21.01
CA VAL A 18 -8.80 10.65 -22.22
C VAL A 18 -9.39 12.03 -21.88
N HIS A 19 -10.44 12.07 -21.07
CA HIS A 19 -11.04 13.33 -20.62
C HIS A 19 -10.04 14.16 -19.80
N ALA A 20 -9.34 13.54 -18.85
CA ALA A 20 -8.32 14.21 -18.06
C ALA A 20 -7.18 14.72 -18.94
N TYR A 21 -6.70 13.93 -19.90
CA TYR A 21 -5.63 14.34 -20.81
C TYR A 21 -6.01 15.56 -21.65
N LEU A 22 -7.25 15.60 -22.17
CA LEU A 22 -7.70 16.64 -23.09
C LEU A 22 -8.24 17.90 -22.41
N TYR A 23 -8.94 17.75 -21.28
CA TYR A 23 -9.73 18.83 -20.68
C TYR A 23 -9.27 19.22 -19.27
N VAL A 24 -8.62 18.32 -18.53
CA VAL A 24 -8.15 18.58 -17.15
C VAL A 24 -6.75 18.00 -16.94
N PRO A 25 -5.73 18.47 -17.66
CA PRO A 25 -4.41 17.82 -17.74
C PRO A 25 -3.70 17.72 -16.39
N LEU A 26 -4.03 18.61 -15.45
CA LEU A 26 -3.56 18.58 -14.06
C LEU A 26 -3.96 17.28 -13.32
N LEU A 27 -5.08 16.64 -13.69
CA LEU A 27 -5.56 15.42 -13.06
C LEU A 27 -5.11 14.15 -13.77
N PHE A 28 -4.43 14.25 -14.92
CA PHE A 28 -4.08 13.09 -15.73
C PHE A 28 -3.15 12.11 -15.01
N TRP A 29 -1.98 12.56 -14.58
CA TRP A 29 -1.00 11.72 -13.86
C TRP A 29 -1.51 11.20 -12.50
N PRO A 30 -2.22 12.02 -11.69
CA PRO A 30 -2.89 11.54 -10.48
C PRO A 30 -3.87 10.39 -10.79
N LEU A 31 -4.69 10.51 -11.83
CA LEU A 31 -5.62 9.47 -12.24
C LEU A 31 -4.91 8.21 -12.75
N VAL A 32 -3.79 8.34 -13.47
CA VAL A 32 -2.96 7.19 -13.87
C VAL A 32 -2.43 6.46 -12.64
N SER A 33 -1.87 7.19 -11.68
CA SER A 33 -1.32 6.65 -10.43
C SER A 33 -2.40 5.94 -9.60
N LEU A 34 -3.56 6.57 -9.40
CA LEU A 34 -4.71 6.00 -8.69
C LEU A 34 -5.26 4.75 -9.40
N SER A 35 -5.40 4.79 -10.72
CA SER A 35 -5.92 3.66 -11.49
C SER A 35 -4.97 2.46 -11.40
N ALA A 36 -3.66 2.69 -11.51
CA ALA A 36 -2.66 1.64 -11.38
C ALA A 36 -2.68 1.00 -9.98
N SER A 37 -2.73 1.82 -8.92
CA SER A 37 -2.88 1.33 -7.54
C SER A 37 -4.17 0.54 -7.34
N ALA A 38 -5.30 1.05 -7.85
CA ALA A 38 -6.61 0.42 -7.71
C ALA A 38 -6.64 -0.98 -8.34
N VAL A 39 -6.03 -1.17 -9.51
CA VAL A 39 -5.96 -2.49 -10.17
C VAL A 39 -5.22 -3.51 -9.30
N VAL A 40 -4.07 -3.14 -8.75
CA VAL A 40 -3.27 -4.06 -7.92
C VAL A 40 -3.95 -4.34 -6.58
N LEU A 41 -4.45 -3.30 -5.90
CA LEU A 41 -5.17 -3.45 -4.63
C LEU A 41 -6.47 -4.26 -4.80
N ALA A 42 -7.20 -4.07 -5.90
CA ALA A 42 -8.38 -4.87 -6.23
C ALA A 42 -8.03 -6.35 -6.46
N ALA A 43 -6.88 -6.65 -7.07
CA ALA A 43 -6.42 -8.04 -7.25
C ALA A 43 -6.03 -8.70 -5.92
N LEU A 44 -5.48 -7.94 -4.97
CA LEU A 44 -5.08 -8.44 -3.65
C LEU A 44 -6.25 -8.56 -2.66
N SER A 45 -7.30 -7.75 -2.82
CA SER A 45 -8.42 -7.66 -1.87
C SER A 45 -9.16 -9.00 -1.66
N PRO A 46 -9.55 -9.77 -2.70
CA PRO A 46 -10.17 -11.08 -2.52
C PRO A 46 -9.29 -12.07 -1.76
N LEU A 47 -7.96 -12.00 -1.94
CA LEU A 47 -6.99 -12.86 -1.27
C LEU A 47 -6.89 -12.55 0.23
N ALA A 48 -6.96 -11.27 0.60
CA ALA A 48 -7.07 -10.87 2.00
C ALA A 48 -8.36 -11.40 2.65
N ILE A 49 -9.48 -11.33 1.92
CA ILE A 49 -10.78 -11.82 2.40
C ILE A 49 -10.73 -13.33 2.63
N SER A 50 -10.23 -14.10 1.67
CA SER A 50 -10.22 -15.57 1.76
C SER A 50 -9.40 -16.06 2.95
N ARG A 51 -8.27 -15.41 3.26
CA ARG A 51 -7.38 -15.81 4.38
C ARG A 51 -7.69 -15.10 5.70
N ARG A 52 -8.86 -14.46 5.82
CA ARG A 52 -9.29 -13.72 7.03
C ARG A 52 -8.27 -12.66 7.48
N MET A 53 -7.58 -12.04 6.51
CA MET A 53 -6.63 -10.95 6.74
C MET A 53 -7.26 -9.58 6.45
N THR A 54 -8.59 -9.47 6.53
CA THR A 54 -9.36 -8.26 6.21
C THR A 54 -8.99 -7.08 7.11
N PHE A 55 -8.80 -7.32 8.40
CA PHE A 55 -8.36 -6.28 9.34
C PHE A 55 -6.97 -5.75 8.98
N LEU A 56 -6.05 -6.64 8.58
CA LEU A 56 -4.70 -6.26 8.14
C LEU A 56 -4.75 -5.48 6.81
N ALA A 57 -5.60 -5.90 5.87
CA ALA A 57 -5.80 -5.19 4.62
C ALA A 57 -6.39 -3.80 4.83
N HIS A 58 -7.34 -3.65 5.75
CA HIS A 58 -7.90 -2.34 6.13
C HIS A 58 -6.86 -1.46 6.85
N ALA A 59 -6.03 -2.05 7.71
CA ALA A 59 -4.95 -1.37 8.41
C ALA A 59 -3.88 -0.78 7.47
N GLN A 60 -3.79 -1.23 6.22
CA GLN A 60 -2.81 -0.70 5.28
C GLN A 60 -2.99 0.79 5.00
N GLY A 61 -4.24 1.30 4.99
CA GLY A 61 -4.51 2.72 4.79
C GLY A 61 -4.00 3.63 5.93
N HIS A 62 -3.83 3.10 7.13
CA HIS A 62 -3.17 3.82 8.23
C HIS A 62 -1.66 3.59 8.23
N SER A 63 -1.25 2.39 7.83
CA SER A 63 0.17 2.01 7.77
C SER A 63 0.92 2.86 6.76
N ILE A 64 0.30 3.22 5.63
CA ILE A 64 0.91 4.05 4.59
C ILE A 64 1.18 5.46 5.08
N LEU A 65 0.19 6.12 5.70
CA LEU A 65 0.33 7.46 6.27
C LEU A 65 1.39 7.48 7.38
N THR A 66 1.32 6.54 8.33
CA THR A 66 2.32 6.47 9.41
C THR A 66 3.71 6.20 8.85
N ALA A 67 3.83 5.34 7.83
CA ALA A 67 5.11 5.05 7.18
C ALA A 67 5.64 6.25 6.38
N ALA A 68 4.80 6.99 5.68
CA ALA A 68 5.15 8.20 4.95
C ALA A 68 5.67 9.29 5.90
N LEU A 69 4.97 9.51 7.02
CA LEU A 69 5.43 10.44 8.07
C LEU A 69 6.75 9.98 8.70
N ALA A 70 6.90 8.68 8.96
CA ALA A 70 8.14 8.13 9.49
C ALA A 70 9.29 8.25 8.48
N ALA A 71 9.01 8.07 7.18
CA ALA A 71 9.96 8.20 6.08
C ALA A 71 10.39 9.64 5.83
N ALA A 72 9.50 10.61 6.04
CA ALA A 72 9.81 12.03 5.89
C ALA A 72 10.97 12.47 6.79
N VAL A 73 11.07 11.94 8.02
CA VAL A 73 12.12 12.28 8.98
C VAL A 73 13.54 11.95 8.47
N PRO A 74 13.92 10.69 8.17
CA PRO A 74 15.25 10.37 7.66
C PRO A 74 15.50 10.96 6.26
N THR A 75 14.46 11.10 5.42
CA THR A 75 14.61 11.73 4.09
C THR A 75 15.00 13.20 4.23
N ALA A 76 14.37 13.93 5.15
CA ALA A 76 14.70 15.31 5.46
C ALA A 76 16.10 15.46 6.04
N VAL A 77 16.52 14.57 6.95
CA VAL A 77 17.90 14.54 7.48
C VAL A 77 18.92 14.34 6.37
N ALA A 78 18.68 13.39 5.46
CA ALA A 78 19.65 12.99 4.45
C ALA A 78 19.79 13.99 3.30
N THR A 79 18.67 14.59 2.86
CA THR A 79 18.65 15.36 1.60
C THR A 79 18.06 16.76 1.71
N GLN A 80 17.61 17.16 2.91
CA GLN A 80 16.91 18.44 3.15
C GLN A 80 15.72 18.70 2.20
N SER A 81 15.21 17.65 1.55
CA SER A 81 14.14 17.67 0.54
C SER A 81 13.47 16.30 0.48
N LEU A 82 12.25 16.21 -0.05
CA LEU A 82 11.59 14.94 -0.32
C LEU A 82 11.99 14.43 -1.70
N THR A 83 13.21 13.91 -1.84
CA THR A 83 13.59 13.26 -3.10
C THR A 83 12.79 11.96 -3.26
N PRO A 84 12.10 11.74 -4.41
CA PRO A 84 11.21 10.60 -4.60
C PRO A 84 11.85 9.24 -4.27
N PRO A 85 13.05 8.88 -4.77
CA PRO A 85 13.54 7.50 -4.60
C PRO A 85 13.89 7.14 -3.15
N LEU A 86 14.48 8.06 -2.38
CA LEU A 86 14.80 7.81 -0.97
C LEU A 86 13.54 7.78 -0.12
N PHE A 87 12.59 8.67 -0.39
CA PHE A 87 11.30 8.68 0.29
C PHE A 87 10.53 7.38 0.07
N TYR A 88 10.45 6.88 -1.18
CA TYR A 88 9.82 5.58 -1.48
C TYR A 88 10.52 4.42 -0.76
N LEU A 89 11.86 4.41 -0.73
CA LEU A 89 12.63 3.36 -0.07
C LEU A 89 12.37 3.33 1.45
N PHE A 90 12.42 4.49 2.11
CA PHE A 90 12.11 4.57 3.54
C PHE A 90 10.63 4.25 3.82
N THR A 91 9.72 4.68 2.95
CA THR A 91 8.30 4.36 3.14
C THR A 91 8.06 2.86 3.02
N LEU A 92 8.64 2.20 2.01
CA LEU A 92 8.61 0.74 1.90
C LEU A 92 9.17 0.05 3.15
N LEU A 93 10.32 0.52 3.66
CA LEU A 93 10.94 0.00 4.87
C LEU A 93 9.99 0.11 6.07
N PHE A 94 9.38 1.28 6.30
CA PHE A 94 8.47 1.49 7.41
C PHE A 94 7.15 0.72 7.27
N VAL A 95 6.59 0.60 6.05
CA VAL A 95 5.40 -0.26 5.82
C VAL A 95 5.72 -1.71 6.16
N ILE A 96 6.88 -2.22 5.74
CA ILE A 96 7.32 -3.58 6.08
C ILE A 96 7.46 -3.71 7.60
N LEU A 97 8.12 -2.76 8.27
CA LEU A 97 8.28 -2.78 9.73
C LEU A 97 6.93 -2.79 10.46
N LEU A 98 5.99 -1.95 10.04
CA LEU A 98 4.64 -1.90 10.62
C LEU A 98 3.89 -3.22 10.42
N ASN A 99 3.95 -3.81 9.22
CA ASN A 99 3.35 -5.11 8.95
C ASN A 99 4.03 -6.26 9.73
N LEU A 100 5.35 -6.20 9.92
CA LEU A 100 6.08 -7.13 10.78
C LEU A 100 5.72 -6.97 12.26
N LEU A 101 5.38 -5.75 12.70
CA LEU A 101 4.96 -5.49 14.08
C LEU A 101 3.62 -6.20 14.39
N VAL A 102 2.75 -6.35 13.40
CA VAL A 102 1.53 -7.17 13.53
C VAL A 102 1.89 -8.63 13.80
N LEU A 103 2.85 -9.19 13.06
CA LEU A 103 3.34 -10.55 13.28
C LEU A 103 4.05 -10.70 14.63
N ALA A 104 4.77 -9.67 15.08
CA ALA A 104 5.42 -9.67 16.40
C ALA A 104 4.38 -9.65 17.53
N ALA A 105 3.33 -8.85 17.40
CA ALA A 105 2.20 -8.84 18.34
C ALA A 105 1.45 -10.17 18.36
N GLU A 106 1.28 -10.82 17.20
CA GLU A 106 0.70 -12.17 17.13
C GLU A 106 1.52 -13.20 17.93
N ARG A 107 2.86 -13.11 17.93
CA ARG A 107 3.73 -13.99 18.71
C ARG A 107 3.56 -13.85 20.23
N LEU A 108 2.94 -12.78 20.71
CA LEU A 108 2.60 -12.60 22.13
C LEU A 108 1.34 -13.39 22.54
N GLY A 109 0.77 -14.18 21.63
CA GLY A 109 -0.43 -14.99 21.87
C GLY A 109 -1.74 -14.26 21.55
N PHE A 110 -1.66 -13.05 20.98
CA PHE A 110 -2.84 -12.34 20.52
C PHE A 110 -3.38 -12.93 19.23
N ARG A 111 -4.71 -12.99 19.11
CA ARG A 111 -5.37 -13.25 17.82
C ARG A 111 -4.96 -12.18 16.81
N LYS A 112 -4.80 -12.57 15.54
CA LYS A 112 -4.33 -11.69 14.46
C LYS A 112 -5.10 -10.37 14.35
N ASP A 113 -6.42 -10.39 14.53
CA ASP A 113 -7.26 -9.19 14.49
C ASP A 113 -6.93 -8.22 15.65
N VAL A 114 -6.71 -8.78 16.85
CA VAL A 114 -6.32 -8.03 18.05
C VAL A 114 -4.91 -7.47 17.89
N ALA A 115 -3.97 -8.29 17.41
CA ALA A 115 -2.61 -7.87 17.11
C ALA A 115 -2.60 -6.69 16.12
N THR A 116 -3.41 -6.78 15.06
CA THR A 116 -3.59 -5.69 14.09
C THR A 116 -4.18 -4.45 14.76
N GLY A 117 -5.20 -4.58 15.60
CA GLY A 117 -5.78 -3.46 16.34
C GLY A 117 -4.80 -2.76 17.28
N VAL A 118 -3.92 -3.52 17.95
CA VAL A 118 -2.84 -2.96 18.79
C VAL A 118 -1.87 -2.13 17.94
N VAL A 119 -1.42 -2.68 16.80
CA VAL A 119 -0.52 -1.94 15.89
C VAL A 119 -1.19 -0.69 15.33
N MET A 120 -2.47 -0.76 14.99
CA MET A 120 -3.25 0.38 14.51
C MET A 120 -3.36 1.48 15.57
N SER A 121 -3.56 1.11 16.83
CA SER A 121 -3.61 2.07 17.95
C SER A 121 -2.26 2.73 18.16
N PHE A 122 -1.18 1.97 18.06
CA PHE A 122 0.18 2.50 18.04
C PHE A 122 0.40 3.45 16.85
N GLN A 123 -0.01 3.09 15.64
CA GLN A 123 0.13 3.89 14.42
C GLN A 123 -0.56 5.25 14.53
N LEU A 124 -1.78 5.31 15.09
CA LEU A 124 -2.47 6.58 15.34
C LEU A 124 -1.66 7.49 16.25
N THR A 125 -1.14 6.93 17.35
CA THR A 125 -0.35 7.69 18.33
C THR A 125 0.99 8.13 17.74
N ALA A 126 1.65 7.24 16.99
CA ALA A 126 2.90 7.51 16.30
C ALA A 126 2.74 8.55 15.20
N ALA A 127 1.66 8.51 14.41
CA ALA A 127 1.37 9.51 13.39
C ALA A 127 1.26 10.91 14.00
N VAL A 128 0.52 11.06 15.11
CA VAL A 128 0.42 12.34 15.83
C VAL A 128 1.79 12.80 16.31
N ALA A 129 2.59 11.92 16.94
CA ALA A 129 3.93 12.26 17.42
C ALA A 129 4.87 12.68 16.26
N LEU A 130 4.85 11.95 15.15
CA LEU A 130 5.66 12.24 13.96
C LEU A 130 5.28 13.58 13.33
N LEU A 131 3.99 13.93 13.30
CA LEU A 131 3.55 15.25 12.84
C LEU A 131 4.13 16.38 13.68
N TYR A 132 4.15 16.21 15.01
CA TYR A 132 4.81 17.18 15.89
C TYR A 132 6.31 17.27 15.61
N VAL A 133 7.00 16.14 15.42
CA VAL A 133 8.43 16.10 15.11
C VAL A 133 8.72 16.81 13.78
N ILE A 134 7.97 16.51 12.71
CA ILE A 134 8.15 17.14 11.41
C ILE A 134 7.89 18.64 11.50
N ARG A 135 6.80 19.04 12.15
CA ARG A 135 6.47 20.46 12.33
C ARG A 135 7.53 21.18 13.17
N TYR A 136 8.09 20.54 14.19
CA TYR A 136 9.10 21.17 15.03
C TYR A 136 10.46 21.29 14.32
N LEU A 137 10.90 20.24 13.62
CA LEU A 137 12.23 20.17 13.02
C LEU A 137 12.30 20.73 11.59
N TYR A 138 11.19 20.72 10.85
CA TYR A 138 11.15 20.94 9.41
C TYR A 138 9.99 21.82 8.92
N ALA A 139 9.32 22.59 9.79
CA ALA A 139 8.15 23.42 9.42
C ALA A 139 8.36 24.35 8.23
N THR A 140 9.59 24.77 7.93
CA THR A 140 9.89 25.65 6.79
C THR A 140 10.18 24.89 5.49
N ALA A 141 10.46 23.60 5.56
CA ALA A 141 10.84 22.75 4.43
C ALA A 141 9.77 21.73 4.05
N LEU A 142 8.92 21.32 5.00
CA LEU A 142 7.89 20.31 4.83
C LEU A 142 6.58 20.82 5.43
N ASP A 143 5.53 20.92 4.62
CA ASP A 143 4.17 21.07 5.14
C ASP A 143 3.65 19.67 5.55
N PRO A 144 3.41 19.40 6.84
CA PRO A 144 2.89 18.10 7.26
C PRO A 144 1.50 17.83 6.66
N LEU A 145 0.74 18.87 6.32
CA LEU A 145 -0.56 18.72 5.67
C LEU A 145 -0.43 18.12 4.27
N SER A 146 0.60 18.46 3.50
CA SER A 146 0.79 17.89 2.16
C SER A 146 1.06 16.38 2.17
N LEU A 147 1.70 15.88 3.24
CA LEU A 147 1.89 14.45 3.50
C LEU A 147 0.59 13.76 3.95
N ILE A 148 -0.25 14.43 4.76
CA ILE A 148 -1.51 13.85 5.26
C ILE A 148 -2.60 13.84 4.20
N THR A 149 -2.79 14.97 3.51
CA THR A 149 -3.86 15.10 2.52
C THR A 149 -3.48 14.49 1.19
N GLY A 150 -2.19 14.21 0.97
CA GLY A 150 -1.62 13.88 -0.32
C GLY A 150 -1.72 15.11 -1.22
N GLU A 151 -0.61 15.65 -1.69
CA GLU A 151 -0.63 16.54 -2.84
C GLU A 151 -0.84 15.73 -4.12
N TYR A 152 -1.95 14.97 -4.18
CA TYR A 152 -2.26 14.11 -5.32
C TYR A 152 -2.31 14.91 -6.62
N VAL A 153 -2.65 16.21 -6.58
CA VAL A 153 -2.62 17.10 -7.76
C VAL A 153 -1.19 17.33 -8.30
N LEU A 154 -0.15 17.18 -7.46
CA LEU A 154 1.25 17.38 -7.85
C LEU A 154 1.92 16.10 -8.38
N VAL A 155 1.19 14.97 -8.43
CA VAL A 155 1.72 13.73 -9.00
C VAL A 155 2.15 13.97 -10.44
N THR A 156 3.43 13.76 -10.71
CA THR A 156 4.00 13.90 -12.06
C THR A 156 4.18 12.53 -12.72
N TRP A 157 4.52 12.54 -14.01
CA TRP A 157 4.89 11.32 -14.73
C TRP A 157 6.08 10.58 -14.09
N ARG A 158 6.97 11.30 -13.41
CA ARG A 158 8.15 10.71 -12.74
C ARG A 158 7.72 9.89 -11.53
N ASP A 159 6.74 10.36 -10.79
CA ASP A 159 6.20 9.67 -9.62
C ASP A 159 5.44 8.43 -10.05
N ALA A 160 4.60 8.55 -11.09
CA ALA A 160 3.92 7.39 -11.70
C ALA A 160 4.92 6.35 -12.24
N ALA A 161 6.02 6.78 -12.87
CA ALA A 161 7.07 5.90 -13.33
C ALA A 161 7.85 5.23 -12.18
N ALA A 162 8.07 5.95 -11.07
CA ALA A 162 8.74 5.41 -9.88
C ALA A 162 7.85 4.41 -9.12
N GLN A 163 6.53 4.61 -9.12
CA GLN A 163 5.53 3.73 -8.53
C GLN A 163 5.37 2.41 -9.31
N LEU A 164 5.43 2.47 -10.65
CA LEU A 164 5.09 1.35 -11.52
C LEU A 164 5.87 0.05 -11.20
N PRO A 165 7.20 0.05 -10.96
CA PRO A 165 7.94 -1.16 -10.57
C PRO A 165 7.42 -1.81 -9.29
N LEU A 166 7.07 -1.03 -8.27
CA LEU A 166 6.54 -1.53 -6.99
C LEU A 166 5.19 -2.22 -7.21
N LEU A 167 4.31 -1.59 -8.00
CA LEU A 167 3.00 -2.14 -8.35
C LEU A 167 3.10 -3.40 -9.21
N LEU A 168 4.00 -3.43 -10.19
CA LEU A 168 4.23 -4.61 -11.02
C LEU A 168 4.76 -5.78 -10.19
N LEU A 169 5.73 -5.52 -9.29
CA LEU A 169 6.25 -6.52 -8.36
C LEU A 169 5.15 -7.04 -7.42
N ALA A 170 4.29 -6.15 -6.91
CA ALA A 170 3.13 -6.55 -6.11
C ALA A 170 2.11 -7.37 -6.92
N ALA A 171 1.91 -7.08 -8.20
CA ALA A 171 1.00 -7.84 -9.05
C ALA A 171 1.48 -9.27 -9.35
N VAL A 172 2.78 -9.56 -9.20
CA VAL A 172 3.33 -10.91 -9.41
C VAL A 172 2.66 -11.95 -8.50
N PHE A 173 2.39 -11.60 -7.23
CA PHE A 173 1.80 -12.55 -6.29
C PHE A 173 0.38 -13.02 -6.69
N PRO A 174 -0.62 -12.14 -6.89
CA PRO A 174 -1.94 -12.56 -7.29
C PRO A 174 -1.93 -13.28 -8.65
N LEU A 175 -1.05 -12.88 -9.59
CA LEU A 175 -0.92 -13.54 -10.89
C LEU A 175 -0.32 -14.96 -10.81
N ALA A 176 0.78 -15.14 -10.07
CA ALA A 176 1.49 -16.41 -10.01
C ALA A 176 0.93 -17.38 -8.96
N TYR A 177 0.42 -16.86 -7.85
CA TYR A 177 0.06 -17.64 -6.67
C TYR A 177 -1.39 -17.47 -6.22
N GLY A 178 -2.15 -16.49 -6.77
CA GLY A 178 -3.50 -16.15 -6.28
C GLY A 178 -4.45 -17.33 -6.24
N ILE A 179 -4.49 -18.16 -7.29
CA ILE A 179 -5.37 -19.35 -7.33
C ILE A 179 -4.98 -20.37 -6.25
N ARG A 180 -3.68 -20.69 -6.12
CA ARG A 180 -3.18 -21.62 -5.09
C ARG A 180 -3.47 -21.10 -3.69
N TYR A 181 -3.32 -19.79 -3.50
CA TYR A 181 -3.58 -19.12 -2.23
C TYR A 181 -5.06 -19.12 -1.84
N LEU A 182 -5.97 -18.97 -2.83
CA LEU A 182 -7.41 -19.11 -2.62
C LEU A 182 -7.79 -20.54 -2.22
N TYR A 183 -7.24 -21.56 -2.88
CA TYR A 183 -7.51 -22.95 -2.50
C TYR A 183 -6.97 -23.29 -1.11
N ALA A 184 -5.78 -22.80 -0.76
CA ALA A 184 -5.21 -22.94 0.58
C ALA A 184 -6.04 -22.24 1.67
N ALA A 185 -6.97 -21.36 1.30
CA ALA A 185 -7.89 -20.73 2.23
C ALA A 185 -9.14 -21.56 2.52
N VAL A 186 -9.50 -22.50 1.65
CA VAL A 186 -10.66 -23.40 1.83
C VAL A 186 -10.33 -24.51 2.82
N ASP A 187 -9.20 -25.19 2.61
CA ASP A 187 -8.69 -26.22 3.52
C ASP A 187 -7.15 -26.14 3.58
N GLU A 188 -6.65 -25.61 4.69
CA GLU A 188 -5.22 -25.44 4.93
C GLU A 188 -4.50 -26.78 5.13
N LEU A 189 -5.12 -27.73 5.83
CA LEU A 189 -4.52 -29.04 6.11
C LEU A 189 -4.39 -29.88 4.84
N PHE A 190 -5.44 -29.87 4.01
CA PHE A 190 -5.39 -30.52 2.70
C PHE A 190 -4.36 -29.86 1.78
N ALA A 191 -4.29 -28.53 1.74
CA ALA A 191 -3.31 -27.82 0.94
C ALA A 191 -1.86 -28.16 1.37
N GLU A 192 -1.59 -28.20 2.67
CA GLU A 192 -0.30 -28.62 3.21
C GLU A 192 0.02 -30.08 2.85
N ALA A 193 -0.97 -30.99 2.92
CA ALA A 193 -0.81 -32.40 2.56
C ALA A 193 -0.47 -32.61 1.07
N VAL A 194 -0.98 -31.75 0.18
CA VAL A 194 -0.66 -31.77 -1.27
C VAL A 194 0.67 -31.01 -1.57
N GLY A 195 1.37 -30.55 -0.53
CA GLY A 195 2.71 -29.95 -0.64
C GLY A 195 2.72 -28.42 -0.81
N VAL A 196 1.58 -27.75 -0.61
CA VAL A 196 1.53 -26.28 -0.63
C VAL A 196 2.15 -25.74 0.65
N LYS A 197 3.19 -24.91 0.52
CA LYS A 197 3.83 -24.23 1.67
C LYS A 197 3.03 -23.00 2.10
N VAL A 198 1.92 -23.21 2.79
CA VAL A 198 0.94 -22.16 3.12
C VAL A 198 1.56 -20.99 3.88
N LYS A 199 2.38 -21.26 4.90
CA LYS A 199 3.10 -20.21 5.67
C LYS A 199 4.01 -19.34 4.82
N THR A 200 4.60 -19.91 3.77
CA THR A 200 5.44 -19.14 2.83
C THR A 200 4.57 -18.23 1.97
N LEU A 201 3.42 -18.71 1.50
CA LEU A 201 2.47 -17.90 0.73
C LEU A 201 1.92 -16.74 1.54
N ASP A 202 1.62 -16.94 2.82
CA ASP A 202 1.18 -15.83 3.70
C ASP A 202 2.24 -14.73 3.82
N ARG A 203 3.52 -15.08 3.95
CA ARG A 203 4.61 -14.10 4.00
C ARG A 203 4.76 -13.37 2.67
N LEU A 204 4.69 -14.09 1.55
CA LEU A 204 4.75 -13.50 0.22
C LEU A 204 3.55 -12.57 -0.04
N PHE A 205 2.37 -12.95 0.44
CA PHE A 205 1.18 -12.10 0.38
C PHE A 205 1.39 -10.80 1.16
N LEU A 206 1.93 -10.88 2.38
CA LEU A 206 2.24 -9.69 3.19
C LEU A 206 3.28 -8.77 2.52
N ILE A 207 4.32 -9.35 1.91
CA ILE A 207 5.31 -8.59 1.14
C ILE A 207 4.64 -7.91 -0.05
N SER A 208 3.80 -8.64 -0.79
CA SER A 208 3.05 -8.13 -1.93
C SER A 208 2.12 -6.98 -1.54
N MET A 209 1.40 -7.09 -0.42
CA MET A 209 0.58 -6.03 0.13
C MET A 209 1.43 -4.81 0.51
N SER A 210 2.57 -5.03 1.19
CA SER A 210 3.49 -3.96 1.58
C SER A 210 4.02 -3.18 0.38
N LEU A 211 4.37 -3.88 -0.71
CA LEU A 211 4.81 -3.28 -1.97
C LEU A 211 3.70 -2.47 -2.64
N ALA A 212 2.47 -3.01 -2.72
CA ALA A 212 1.34 -2.32 -3.31
C ALA A 212 1.03 -1.01 -2.56
N VAL A 213 1.07 -1.08 -1.23
CA VAL A 213 0.81 0.05 -0.34
C VAL A 213 1.92 1.08 -0.46
N ALA A 214 3.19 0.70 -0.35
CA ALA A 214 4.31 1.62 -0.50
C ALA A 214 4.35 2.30 -1.89
N GLY A 215 3.99 1.58 -2.96
CA GLY A 215 3.87 2.15 -4.30
C GLY A 215 2.72 3.16 -4.42
N SER A 216 1.72 3.08 -3.56
CA SER A 216 0.51 3.91 -3.61
C SER A 216 0.59 5.18 -2.76
N VAL A 217 1.72 5.48 -2.11
CA VAL A 217 1.86 6.57 -1.13
C VAL A 217 1.46 7.92 -1.72
N TYR A 218 1.99 8.29 -2.87
CA TYR A 218 1.63 9.57 -3.49
C TYR A 218 0.20 9.61 -4.02
N ALA A 219 -0.41 8.45 -4.29
CA ALA A 219 -1.79 8.36 -4.77
C ALA A 219 -2.80 8.43 -3.62
N LEU A 220 -2.46 7.86 -2.47
CA LEU A 220 -3.39 7.60 -1.36
C LEU A 220 -3.10 8.38 -0.07
N GLY A 221 -1.92 9.01 0.05
CA GLY A 221 -1.44 9.65 1.28
C GLY A 221 -0.79 8.64 2.22
#